data_AF-F4BZL0-F1
#
_entry.id   AF-F4BZL0-F1
#
_cell.length_a   1.000
_cell.length_b   1.000
_cell.length_c   1.000
_cell.angle_alpha   90.00
_cell.angle_beta   90.00
_cell.angle_gamma   90.00
#
_symmetry.space_group_name_H-M   'P 1'
#
loop_
_entity.id
_entity.type
_entity.pdbx_description
1 polymer ?
#
loop_
_entity_poly.entity_id
_entity_poly.type
_entity_poly.pdbx_seq_one_letter_code
_entity_poly.pdbx_strand_id
1 'polypeptide(L)'
;MKLGRFMDDAYRGLNKGRSLRSEKGDPIFSLDDLGERLGTRPSRMEVEELLPQDPGTLKRLVESDPGNRYQVIWGHLSSIAAERSQQPLHLSAGNYAGLELSRGTIILEMGGDHVGERMKGGRIYLRQAAGDYLGQEMTGGGIVSRGAGNYAFRRMSGGLGVIKGDCGNFLGLGCSGGKVVCQGSCGERAGWLMSSGSLRIHGDAGDYLGLLMKGGRITVFGRVGRRAGWRMKGGTIRGKAFGPEAADGVFGLD
;
A
#
# COMPACT_ATOMS: atom_id res chain seq x y z
N MET A 1 -40.16 -30.10 24.59
CA MET A 1 -38.78 -29.62 24.85
C MET A 1 -38.07 -29.45 23.50
N LYS A 2 -37.63 -28.23 23.15
CA LYS A 2 -36.93 -27.96 21.87
C LYS A 2 -35.41 -28.10 22.08
N LEU A 3 -34.74 -28.85 21.20
CA LEU A 3 -33.30 -29.17 21.21
C LEU A 3 -32.37 -27.95 21.39
N GLY A 4 -32.79 -26.76 20.98
CA GLY A 4 -31.96 -25.54 21.06
C GLY A 4 -31.57 -25.12 22.48
N ARG A 5 -32.42 -25.38 23.49
CA ARG A 5 -32.08 -25.05 24.88
C ARG A 5 -31.07 -26.02 25.52
N PHE A 6 -30.91 -27.22 24.95
CA PHE A 6 -29.96 -28.21 25.47
C PHE A 6 -28.52 -27.93 25.02
N MET A 7 -28.35 -27.36 23.82
CA MET A 7 -27.03 -26.90 23.35
C MET A 7 -26.57 -25.65 24.11
N ASP A 8 -27.44 -24.67 24.37
CA ASP A 8 -27.05 -23.47 25.12
C ASP A 8 -26.60 -23.75 26.57
N ASP A 9 -27.18 -24.76 27.23
CA ASP A 9 -26.74 -25.16 28.57
C ASP A 9 -25.50 -26.06 28.55
N ALA A 10 -25.28 -26.84 27.48
CA ALA A 10 -24.07 -27.68 27.34
C ALA A 10 -22.79 -26.87 27.05
N TYR A 11 -22.91 -25.67 26.46
CA TYR A 11 -21.77 -24.81 26.13
C TYR A 11 -21.59 -23.61 27.08
N ARG A 12 -22.42 -23.47 28.12
CA ARG A 12 -22.33 -22.39 29.11
C ARG A 12 -21.06 -22.39 29.98
N GLY A 13 -20.22 -23.42 29.87
CA GLY A 13 -18.98 -23.56 30.64
C GLY A 13 -17.70 -23.78 29.81
N LEU A 14 -17.77 -23.81 28.48
CA LEU A 14 -16.59 -23.99 27.63
C LEU A 14 -16.00 -22.63 27.27
N ASN A 15 -15.13 -22.14 28.18
CA ASN A 15 -14.12 -21.11 27.97
C ASN A 15 -14.36 -20.15 26.78
N LYS A 16 -15.11 -19.07 27.03
CA LYS A 16 -14.65 -17.78 26.49
C LYS A 16 -13.31 -17.53 27.15
N GLY A 17 -12.23 -17.87 26.43
CA GLY A 17 -10.87 -17.77 26.92
C GLY A 17 -10.70 -16.45 27.64
N ARG A 18 -10.49 -16.50 28.96
CA ARG A 18 -9.78 -15.43 29.65
C ARG A 18 -8.44 -15.41 28.95
N SER A 19 -8.22 -14.42 28.07
CA SER A 19 -6.87 -14.13 27.60
C SER A 19 -6.05 -13.95 28.87
N LEU A 20 -5.14 -14.89 29.12
CA LEU A 20 -4.11 -14.71 30.13
C LEU A 20 -3.32 -13.53 29.62
N ARG A 21 -3.47 -12.37 30.26
CA ARG A 21 -2.72 -11.17 29.88
C ARG A 21 -1.25 -11.56 29.83
N SER A 22 -0.66 -11.54 28.63
CA SER A 22 0.73 -11.96 28.52
C SER A 22 1.61 -10.96 29.28
N GLU A 23 2.42 -11.45 30.21
CA GLU A 23 3.31 -10.60 31.00
C GLU A 23 4.62 -10.35 30.24
N LYS A 24 5.38 -9.36 30.71
CA LYS A 24 6.67 -8.97 30.12
C LYS A 24 7.71 -10.07 30.40
N GLY A 25 7.73 -11.08 29.54
CA GLY A 25 8.60 -12.26 29.67
C GLY A 25 7.99 -13.54 29.11
N ASP A 26 6.67 -13.60 28.92
CA ASP A 26 6.05 -14.82 28.39
C ASP A 26 6.43 -15.03 26.91
N PRO A 27 6.50 -16.29 26.43
CA PRO A 27 6.77 -16.55 25.04
C PRO A 27 5.62 -16.05 24.14
N ILE A 28 5.96 -15.54 22.96
CA ILE A 28 4.99 -15.09 21.96
C ILE A 28 4.62 -16.26 21.05
N PHE A 29 3.33 -16.59 20.99
CA PHE A 29 2.82 -17.69 20.17
C PHE A 29 1.84 -17.22 19.09
N SER A 30 1.28 -16.02 19.23
CA SER A 30 0.23 -15.48 18.35
C SER A 30 0.36 -13.97 18.10
N LEU A 31 -0.41 -13.47 17.12
CA LEU A 31 -0.56 -12.03 16.89
C LEU A 31 -1.26 -11.33 18.06
N ASP A 32 -2.15 -12.01 18.77
CA ASP A 32 -2.80 -11.46 19.97
C ASP A 32 -1.78 -11.21 21.08
N ASP A 33 -0.86 -12.14 21.33
CA ASP A 33 0.19 -11.96 22.36
C ASP A 33 1.06 -10.73 22.05
N LEU A 34 1.43 -10.56 20.77
CA LEU A 34 2.15 -9.37 20.32
C LEU A 34 1.30 -8.11 20.49
N GLY A 35 0.04 -8.16 20.07
CA GLY A 35 -0.90 -7.05 20.12
C GLY A 35 -1.20 -6.55 21.54
N GLU A 36 -1.28 -7.46 22.52
CA GLU A 36 -1.46 -7.10 23.93
C GLU A 36 -0.27 -6.31 24.49
N ARG A 37 0.95 -6.57 24.00
CA ARG A 37 2.17 -5.88 24.44
C ARG A 37 2.46 -4.59 23.68
N LEU A 38 2.15 -4.59 22.38
CA LEU A 38 2.50 -3.52 21.45
C LEU A 38 1.38 -2.51 21.21
N GLY A 39 0.14 -2.87 21.55
CA GLY A 39 -1.03 -2.14 21.07
C GLY A 39 -1.24 -2.33 19.57
N THR A 40 -1.96 -1.41 18.91
CA THR A 40 -2.42 -1.59 17.52
C THR A 40 -1.59 -0.87 16.47
N ARG A 41 -0.71 0.08 16.87
CA ARG A 41 0.12 0.87 15.95
C ARG A 41 1.56 1.02 16.46
N PRO A 42 2.28 -0.10 16.68
CA PRO A 42 3.68 -0.01 17.07
C PRO A 42 4.58 0.45 15.93
N SER A 43 5.74 0.95 16.30
CA SER A 43 6.88 1.12 15.40
C SER A 43 7.45 -0.23 14.98
N ARG A 44 8.19 -0.23 13.87
CA ARG A 44 8.89 -1.43 13.40
C ARG A 44 9.88 -1.98 14.43
N MET A 45 10.58 -1.07 15.12
CA MET A 45 11.59 -1.43 16.13
C MET A 45 10.97 -2.19 17.31
N GLU A 46 9.83 -1.72 17.83
CA GLU A 46 9.12 -2.41 18.93
C GLU A 46 8.65 -3.81 18.51
N VAL A 47 8.22 -4.00 17.25
CA VAL A 47 7.87 -5.33 16.72
C VAL A 47 9.11 -6.22 16.65
N GLU A 48 10.23 -5.72 16.14
CA GLU A 48 11.48 -6.48 16.01
C GLU A 48 12.07 -6.89 17.37
N GLU A 49 11.99 -6.02 18.38
CA GLU A 49 12.50 -6.29 19.73
C GLU A 49 11.74 -7.43 20.43
N LEU A 50 10.43 -7.55 20.15
CA LEU A 50 9.60 -8.61 20.72
C LEU A 50 9.57 -9.88 19.88
N LEU A 51 10.11 -9.87 18.67
CA LEU A 51 10.09 -11.07 17.83
C LEU A 51 10.92 -12.20 18.43
N PRO A 52 10.34 -13.42 18.57
CA PRO A 52 11.12 -14.59 18.96
C PRO A 52 12.26 -14.86 17.97
N GLN A 53 13.39 -15.36 18.49
CA GLN A 53 14.56 -15.71 17.68
C GLN A 53 14.33 -16.97 16.84
N ASP A 54 13.31 -17.78 17.16
CA ASP A 54 12.93 -18.96 16.41
C ASP A 54 12.32 -18.59 15.03
N PRO A 55 12.92 -19.03 13.91
CA PRO A 55 12.41 -18.75 12.57
C PRO A 55 11.01 -19.31 12.32
N GLY A 56 10.63 -20.44 12.95
CA GLY A 56 9.33 -21.07 12.76
C GLY A 56 8.18 -20.21 13.28
N THR A 57 8.43 -19.41 14.32
CA THR A 57 7.43 -18.54 14.92
C THR A 57 7.12 -17.32 14.06
N LEU A 58 8.14 -16.66 13.49
CA LEU A 58 7.91 -15.57 12.54
C LEU A 58 7.06 -16.03 11.34
N LYS A 59 7.36 -17.23 10.80
CA LYS A 59 6.58 -17.81 9.71
C LYS A 59 5.09 -17.96 10.09
N ARG A 60 4.80 -18.57 11.25
CA ARG A 60 3.42 -18.76 11.74
C ARG A 60 2.68 -17.44 11.97
N LEU A 61 3.36 -16.43 12.52
CA LEU A 61 2.77 -15.11 12.76
C LEU A 61 2.39 -14.41 11.45
N VAL A 62 3.21 -14.54 10.42
CA VAL A 62 2.94 -13.97 9.10
C VAL A 62 1.85 -14.73 8.35
N GLU A 63 1.75 -16.04 8.54
CA GLU A 63 0.67 -16.87 7.98
C GLU A 63 -0.68 -16.70 8.71
N SER A 64 -0.69 -16.00 9.84
CA SER A 64 -1.89 -15.72 10.62
C SER A 64 -2.71 -14.57 10.03
N ASP A 65 -4.03 -14.61 10.17
CA ASP A 65 -4.91 -13.50 9.79
C ASP A 65 -4.87 -12.40 10.88
N PRO A 66 -4.43 -11.17 10.56
CA PRO A 66 -4.40 -10.07 11.52
C PRO A 66 -5.77 -9.47 11.86
N GLY A 67 -6.82 -9.85 11.12
CA GLY A 67 -8.13 -9.19 11.17
C GLY A 67 -7.99 -7.68 10.96
N ASN A 68 -8.86 -6.90 11.60
CA ASN A 68 -8.80 -5.43 11.52
C ASN A 68 -7.89 -4.79 12.58
N ARG A 69 -7.55 -5.52 13.64
CA ARG A 69 -6.90 -4.94 14.83
C ARG A 69 -5.39 -4.87 14.70
N TYR A 70 -4.77 -5.85 14.06
CA TYR A 70 -3.32 -6.04 14.09
C TYR A 70 -2.64 -5.88 12.72
N GLN A 71 -3.31 -5.23 11.77
CA GLN A 71 -2.81 -5.09 10.40
C GLN A 71 -1.45 -4.37 10.32
N VAL A 72 -1.20 -3.38 11.19
CA VAL A 72 0.09 -2.67 11.23
C VAL A 72 1.21 -3.57 11.76
N ILE A 73 0.93 -4.35 12.82
CA ILE A 73 1.89 -5.34 13.36
C ILE A 73 2.22 -6.34 12.25
N TRP A 74 1.20 -6.91 11.62
CA TRP A 74 1.35 -7.87 10.53
C TRP A 74 2.08 -7.28 9.32
N GLY A 75 1.84 -6.00 9.00
CA GLY A 75 2.60 -5.28 7.99
C GLY A 75 4.10 -5.28 8.26
N HIS A 76 4.52 -4.92 9.47
CA HIS A 76 5.93 -5.00 9.88
C HIS A 76 6.47 -6.44 9.83
N LEU A 77 5.71 -7.41 10.35
CA LEU A 77 6.10 -8.82 10.34
C LEU A 77 6.31 -9.35 8.92
N SER A 78 5.44 -8.98 7.98
CA SER A 78 5.55 -9.37 6.57
C SER A 78 6.85 -8.85 5.94
N SER A 79 7.26 -7.62 6.27
CA SER A 79 8.52 -7.05 5.83
C SER A 79 9.71 -7.76 6.45
N ILE A 80 9.70 -7.97 7.77
CA ILE A 80 10.78 -8.64 8.48
C ILE A 80 10.99 -10.06 7.94
N ALA A 81 9.90 -10.80 7.70
CA ALA A 81 9.96 -12.12 7.10
C ALA A 81 10.53 -12.09 5.68
N ALA A 82 10.10 -11.15 4.83
CA ALA A 82 10.60 -11.03 3.46
C ALA A 82 12.10 -10.66 3.43
N GLU A 83 12.57 -9.85 4.38
CA GLU A 83 13.96 -9.40 4.45
C GLU A 83 14.92 -10.45 5.03
N ARG A 84 14.39 -11.40 5.81
CA ARG A 84 15.12 -12.56 6.35
C ARG A 84 15.07 -13.77 5.41
N SER A 85 14.13 -13.79 4.46
CA SER A 85 13.95 -14.89 3.51
C SER A 85 14.96 -14.85 2.35
N GLN A 86 15.45 -16.03 1.95
CA GLN A 86 16.25 -16.22 0.74
C GLN A 86 15.39 -16.37 -0.54
N GLN A 87 14.10 -16.64 -0.37
CA GLN A 87 13.12 -16.81 -1.45
C GLN A 87 12.03 -15.74 -1.36
N PRO A 88 11.31 -15.44 -2.44
CA PRO A 88 10.12 -14.59 -2.37
C PRO A 88 9.15 -15.08 -1.28
N LEU A 89 8.70 -14.17 -0.42
CA LEU A 89 7.68 -14.45 0.58
C LEU A 89 6.31 -14.40 -0.09
N HIS A 90 5.60 -15.52 -0.08
CA HIS A 90 4.25 -15.62 -0.61
C HIS A 90 3.22 -15.35 0.49
N LEU A 91 2.31 -14.40 0.25
CA LEU A 91 1.25 -14.01 1.17
C LEU A 91 -0.10 -14.01 0.46
N SER A 92 -1.16 -14.41 1.16
CA SER A 92 -2.51 -14.46 0.61
C SER A 92 -3.09 -13.05 0.44
N ALA A 93 -3.26 -12.31 1.52
CA ALA A 93 -3.83 -10.96 1.50
C ALA A 93 -3.48 -10.22 2.77
N GLY A 94 -3.55 -8.89 2.73
CA GLY A 94 -3.53 -8.09 3.94
C GLY A 94 -3.24 -6.62 3.69
N ASN A 95 -3.90 -5.77 4.47
CA ASN A 95 -3.55 -4.37 4.56
C ASN A 95 -2.14 -4.23 5.12
N TYR A 96 -1.43 -3.17 4.73
CA TYR A 96 -0.06 -2.88 5.17
C TYR A 96 0.99 -3.94 4.81
N ALA A 97 0.69 -4.91 3.92
CA ALA A 97 1.70 -5.87 3.47
C ALA A 97 2.95 -5.14 2.93
N GLY A 98 4.13 -5.50 3.42
CA GLY A 98 5.38 -4.82 3.06
C GLY A 98 5.57 -3.42 3.65
N LEU A 99 4.94 -3.11 4.80
CA LEU A 99 5.14 -1.86 5.53
C LEU A 99 6.63 -1.67 5.87
N GLU A 100 7.19 -0.55 5.44
CA GLU A 100 8.61 -0.21 5.63
C GLU A 100 9.61 -1.24 5.08
N LEU A 101 9.22 -2.03 4.05
CA LEU A 101 10.09 -3.01 3.41
C LEU A 101 11.37 -2.35 2.87
N SER A 102 12.53 -2.92 3.20
CA SER A 102 13.85 -2.40 2.83
C SER A 102 14.60 -3.27 1.81
N ARG A 103 14.35 -4.58 1.79
CA ARG A 103 14.92 -5.54 0.84
C ARG A 103 14.04 -6.78 0.72
N GLY A 104 14.45 -7.77 -0.06
CA GLY A 104 13.68 -8.99 -0.26
C GLY A 104 12.55 -8.84 -1.27
N THR A 105 11.69 -9.84 -1.36
CA THR A 105 10.58 -9.86 -2.33
C THR A 105 9.33 -10.44 -1.68
N ILE A 106 8.19 -9.77 -1.87
CA ILE A 106 6.87 -10.25 -1.48
C ILE A 106 6.05 -10.51 -2.75
N ILE A 107 5.39 -11.66 -2.80
CA ILE A 107 4.35 -11.98 -3.78
C ILE A 107 3.04 -12.05 -3.01
N LEU A 108 2.11 -11.15 -3.33
CA LEU A 108 0.82 -11.01 -2.65
C LEU A 108 -0.30 -11.44 -3.59
N GLU A 109 -1.12 -12.40 -3.18
CA GLU A 109 -2.21 -12.91 -4.02
C GLU A 109 -3.32 -11.85 -4.17
N MET A 110 -3.79 -11.25 -3.08
CA MET A 110 -4.77 -10.15 -3.08
C MET A 110 -4.24 -8.91 -2.37
N GLY A 111 -4.36 -7.74 -3.02
CA GLY A 111 -3.96 -6.47 -2.43
C GLY A 111 -4.97 -5.94 -1.43
N GLY A 112 -4.49 -5.42 -0.31
CA GLY A 112 -5.26 -4.59 0.62
C GLY A 112 -4.90 -3.11 0.48
N ASP A 113 -5.35 -2.31 1.45
CA ASP A 113 -4.93 -0.92 1.61
C ASP A 113 -3.50 -0.84 2.16
N HIS A 114 -2.80 0.26 1.88
CA HIS A 114 -1.47 0.56 2.44
C HIS A 114 -0.36 -0.46 2.10
N VAL A 115 -0.55 -1.30 1.08
CA VAL A 115 0.49 -2.23 0.63
C VAL A 115 1.74 -1.45 0.18
N GLY A 116 2.90 -1.79 0.73
CA GLY A 116 4.18 -1.12 0.46
C GLY A 116 4.27 0.30 1.02
N GLU A 117 3.45 0.67 2.01
CA GLU A 117 3.58 1.95 2.68
C GLU A 117 4.99 2.13 3.28
N ARG A 118 5.58 3.31 3.07
CA ARG A 118 6.92 3.70 3.57
C ARG A 118 8.04 2.74 3.15
N MET A 119 7.84 2.00 2.06
CA MET A 119 8.84 1.10 1.47
C MET A 119 10.10 1.87 1.04
N LYS A 120 11.27 1.36 1.43
CA LYS A 120 12.60 1.94 1.20
C LYS A 120 13.41 1.15 0.18
N GLY A 121 13.05 -0.11 -0.06
CA GLY A 121 13.72 -1.01 -1.00
C GLY A 121 12.97 -2.33 -1.14
N GLY A 122 13.57 -3.32 -1.82
CA GLY A 122 12.91 -4.60 -2.10
C GLY A 122 11.90 -4.54 -3.25
N ARG A 123 11.07 -5.59 -3.37
CA ARG A 123 10.06 -5.73 -4.42
C ARG A 123 8.75 -6.30 -3.89
N ILE A 124 7.62 -5.76 -4.35
CA ILE A 124 6.29 -6.33 -4.09
C ILE A 124 5.57 -6.57 -5.42
N TYR A 125 5.08 -7.80 -5.61
CA TYR A 125 4.28 -8.20 -6.77
C TYR A 125 2.89 -8.60 -6.31
N LEU A 126 1.87 -7.82 -6.70
CA LEU A 126 0.47 -8.12 -6.43
C LEU A 126 -0.14 -8.80 -7.66
N ARG A 127 -0.72 -9.99 -7.44
CA ARG A 127 -1.40 -10.73 -8.52
C ARG A 127 -2.75 -10.14 -8.88
N GLN A 128 -3.41 -9.47 -7.92
CA GLN A 128 -4.65 -8.73 -8.09
C GLN A 128 -4.46 -7.23 -7.86
N ALA A 129 -5.55 -6.47 -7.93
CA ALA A 129 -5.51 -5.04 -7.64
C ALA A 129 -5.22 -4.78 -6.15
N ALA A 130 -4.59 -3.64 -5.87
CA ALA A 130 -4.47 -3.09 -4.53
C ALA A 130 -5.69 -2.26 -4.15
N GLY A 131 -5.89 -2.08 -2.85
CA GLY A 131 -6.79 -1.06 -2.32
C GLY A 131 -6.17 0.34 -2.38
N ASP A 132 -6.56 1.19 -1.44
CA ASP A 132 -6.10 2.57 -1.32
C ASP A 132 -4.67 2.64 -0.77
N TYR A 133 -3.98 3.77 -1.01
CA TYR A 133 -2.65 4.07 -0.45
C TYR A 133 -1.52 3.09 -0.84
N LEU A 134 -1.66 2.36 -1.95
CA LEU A 134 -0.59 1.53 -2.51
C LEU A 134 0.72 2.33 -2.63
N GLY A 135 1.80 1.91 -1.97
CA GLY A 135 3.10 2.56 -2.05
C GLY A 135 3.14 3.99 -1.50
N GLN A 136 2.23 4.35 -0.57
CA GLN A 136 2.26 5.65 0.08
C GLN A 136 3.61 5.89 0.76
N GLU A 137 4.17 7.08 0.61
CA GLU A 137 5.42 7.54 1.24
C GLU A 137 6.64 6.65 0.92
N MET A 138 6.58 5.93 -0.20
CA MET A 138 7.68 5.11 -0.71
C MET A 138 8.88 5.98 -1.12
N THR A 139 10.07 5.58 -0.66
CA THR A 139 11.34 6.26 -0.94
C THR A 139 12.27 5.42 -1.83
N GLY A 140 11.99 4.12 -1.98
CA GLY A 140 12.76 3.23 -2.83
C GLY A 140 12.11 1.85 -2.99
N GLY A 141 12.68 1.03 -3.87
CA GLY A 141 12.16 -0.31 -4.20
C GLY A 141 11.25 -0.33 -5.43
N GLY A 142 10.51 -1.42 -5.61
CA GLY A 142 9.60 -1.59 -6.74
C GLY A 142 8.28 -2.28 -6.37
N ILE A 143 7.16 -1.73 -6.84
CA ILE A 143 5.83 -2.33 -6.67
C ILE A 143 5.19 -2.55 -8.03
N VAL A 144 4.68 -3.76 -8.28
CA VAL A 144 3.88 -4.10 -9.46
C VAL A 144 2.51 -4.59 -9.03
N SER A 145 1.44 -3.94 -9.48
CA SER A 145 0.05 -4.29 -9.15
C SER A 145 -0.83 -4.42 -10.40
N ARG A 146 -1.91 -5.20 -10.33
CA ARG A 146 -2.90 -5.25 -11.44
C ARG A 146 -3.78 -4.00 -11.52
N GLY A 147 -3.98 -3.31 -10.42
CA GLY A 147 -4.82 -2.11 -10.30
C GLY A 147 -4.54 -1.44 -8.96
N ALA A 148 -5.09 -0.27 -8.72
CA ALA A 148 -4.99 0.38 -7.41
C ALA A 148 -6.22 1.22 -7.09
N GLY A 149 -6.51 1.36 -5.80
CA GLY A 149 -7.48 2.33 -5.31
C GLY A 149 -6.99 3.77 -5.39
N ASN A 150 -7.54 4.61 -4.52
CA ASN A 150 -7.18 6.01 -4.38
C ASN A 150 -5.81 6.18 -3.71
N TYR A 151 -5.19 7.34 -3.93
CA TYR A 151 -3.95 7.75 -3.25
C TYR A 151 -2.74 6.83 -3.50
N ALA A 152 -2.76 6.03 -4.58
CA ALA A 152 -1.61 5.24 -4.98
C ALA A 152 -0.38 6.14 -5.17
N PHE A 153 0.73 5.76 -4.55
CA PHE A 153 2.02 6.45 -4.53
C PHE A 153 1.96 7.88 -3.97
N ARG A 154 1.00 8.18 -3.09
CA ARG A 154 0.93 9.45 -2.38
C ARG A 154 2.24 9.73 -1.65
N ARG A 155 2.81 10.92 -1.81
CA ARG A 155 4.07 11.39 -1.20
C ARG A 155 5.29 10.50 -1.47
N MET A 156 5.29 9.77 -2.58
CA MET A 156 6.46 9.01 -3.03
C MET A 156 7.60 9.97 -3.38
N SER A 157 8.81 9.66 -2.91
CA SER A 157 10.05 10.42 -3.19
C SER A 157 11.09 9.61 -3.96
N GLY A 158 10.90 8.30 -4.11
CA GLY A 158 11.78 7.43 -4.88
C GLY A 158 11.19 6.03 -5.09
N GLY A 159 11.82 5.24 -5.97
CA GLY A 159 11.36 3.91 -6.36
C GLY A 159 10.61 3.85 -7.69
N LEU A 160 10.04 2.67 -7.98
CA LEU A 160 9.26 2.37 -9.19
C LEU A 160 7.89 1.78 -8.84
N GLY A 161 6.83 2.40 -9.33
CA GLY A 161 5.46 1.87 -9.29
C GLY A 161 4.97 1.48 -10.68
N VAL A 162 4.44 0.27 -10.83
CA VAL A 162 3.77 -0.17 -12.07
C VAL A 162 2.38 -0.69 -11.74
N ILE A 163 1.35 -0.03 -12.26
CA ILE A 163 -0.04 -0.45 -12.18
C ILE A 163 -0.45 -0.92 -13.58
N LYS A 164 -0.76 -2.21 -13.74
CA LYS A 164 -1.04 -2.83 -15.04
C LYS A 164 -2.44 -2.54 -15.60
N GLY A 165 -3.35 -2.08 -14.76
CA GLY A 165 -4.71 -1.70 -15.11
C GLY A 165 -5.00 -0.29 -14.64
N ASP A 166 -6.23 -0.04 -14.22
CA ASP A 166 -6.68 1.27 -13.79
C ASP A 166 -6.25 1.59 -12.36
N CYS A 167 -6.22 2.88 -12.04
CA CYS A 167 -6.09 3.36 -10.67
C CYS A 167 -7.13 4.42 -10.32
N GLY A 168 -7.44 4.54 -9.02
CA GLY A 168 -8.37 5.52 -8.50
C GLY A 168 -7.87 6.97 -8.58
N ASN A 169 -8.46 7.81 -7.74
CA ASN A 169 -8.14 9.23 -7.66
C ASN A 169 -6.80 9.48 -6.96
N PHE A 170 -6.24 10.67 -7.16
CA PHE A 170 -5.08 11.17 -6.42
C PHE A 170 -3.79 10.36 -6.63
N LEU A 171 -3.64 9.70 -7.79
CA LEU A 171 -2.41 9.02 -8.17
C LEU A 171 -1.21 9.97 -8.05
N GLY A 172 -0.21 9.61 -7.25
CA GLY A 172 1.01 10.40 -7.09
C GLY A 172 0.81 11.77 -6.44
N LEU A 173 -0.19 11.91 -5.57
CA LEU A 173 -0.42 13.15 -4.80
C LEU A 173 0.82 13.50 -3.99
N GLY A 174 1.39 14.69 -4.21
CA GLY A 174 2.55 15.19 -3.48
C GLY A 174 3.84 14.44 -3.79
N CYS A 175 3.93 13.74 -4.93
CA CYS A 175 5.17 13.09 -5.35
C CYS A 175 6.32 14.09 -5.50
N SER A 176 7.47 13.74 -4.94
CA SER A 176 8.71 14.52 -4.99
C SER A 176 9.86 13.73 -5.61
N GLY A 177 9.57 12.60 -6.26
CA GLY A 177 10.53 11.77 -6.97
C GLY A 177 9.91 10.45 -7.42
N GLY A 178 10.77 9.51 -7.81
CA GLY A 178 10.34 8.19 -8.29
C GLY A 178 9.70 8.20 -9.69
N LYS A 179 9.31 7.00 -10.14
CA LYS A 179 8.63 6.79 -11.42
C LYS A 179 7.40 5.92 -11.21
N VAL A 180 6.25 6.37 -11.71
CA VAL A 180 5.01 5.58 -11.68
C VAL A 180 4.48 5.44 -13.10
N VAL A 181 4.14 4.21 -13.47
CA VAL A 181 3.50 3.87 -14.75
C VAL A 181 2.14 3.23 -14.45
N CYS A 182 1.06 3.86 -14.93
CA CYS A 182 -0.28 3.29 -14.99
C CYS A 182 -0.56 2.88 -16.44
N GLN A 183 -0.78 1.60 -16.69
CA GLN A 183 -1.09 1.07 -18.03
C GLN A 183 -2.57 1.22 -18.40
N GLY A 184 -3.45 1.43 -17.42
CA GLY A 184 -4.84 1.82 -17.64
C GLY A 184 -5.06 3.32 -17.47
N SER A 185 -6.29 3.66 -17.10
CA SER A 185 -6.75 5.02 -16.81
C SER A 185 -6.56 5.38 -15.33
N CYS A 186 -6.48 6.67 -15.02
CA CYS A 186 -6.49 7.17 -13.65
C CYS A 186 -7.67 8.09 -13.39
N GLY A 187 -8.12 8.13 -12.13
CA GLY A 187 -9.13 9.08 -11.68
C GLY A 187 -8.67 10.54 -11.68
N GLU A 188 -9.38 11.36 -10.90
CA GLU A 188 -9.12 12.79 -10.78
C GLU A 188 -7.83 13.10 -10.02
N ARG A 189 -7.28 14.28 -10.27
CA ARG A 189 -6.19 14.90 -9.48
C ARG A 189 -4.91 14.06 -9.42
N ALA A 190 -4.64 13.27 -10.45
CA ALA A 190 -3.32 12.65 -10.62
C ALA A 190 -2.23 13.73 -10.65
N GLY A 191 -1.15 13.54 -9.90
CA GLY A 191 -0.04 14.50 -9.79
C GLY A 191 -0.36 15.79 -9.03
N TRP A 192 -1.44 15.84 -8.24
CA TRP A 192 -1.74 17.01 -7.41
C TRP A 192 -0.57 17.30 -6.44
N LEU A 193 -0.06 18.53 -6.44
CA LEU A 193 1.10 18.96 -5.63
C LEU A 193 2.43 18.26 -5.98
N MET A 194 2.54 17.60 -7.13
CA MET A 194 3.79 16.98 -7.57
C MET A 194 4.91 18.03 -7.73
N SER A 195 6.10 17.75 -7.20
CA SER A 195 7.27 18.64 -7.26
C SER A 195 8.44 18.06 -8.05
N SER A 196 8.51 16.73 -8.22
CA SER A 196 9.50 16.04 -9.05
C SER A 196 9.04 14.60 -9.35
N GLY A 197 9.82 13.84 -10.12
CA GLY A 197 9.51 12.48 -10.55
C GLY A 197 8.81 12.41 -11.91
N SER A 198 8.29 11.23 -12.25
CA SER A 198 7.52 11.03 -13.48
C SER A 198 6.28 10.16 -13.28
N LEU A 199 5.13 10.63 -13.79
CA LEU A 199 3.90 9.86 -13.91
C LEU A 199 3.60 9.60 -15.39
N ARG A 200 3.41 8.33 -15.76
CA ARG A 200 3.06 7.92 -17.12
C ARG A 200 1.74 7.15 -17.07
N ILE A 201 0.70 7.66 -17.73
CA ILE A 201 -0.66 7.10 -17.73
C ILE A 201 -0.99 6.74 -19.18
N HIS A 202 -1.23 5.46 -19.47
CA HIS A 202 -1.46 4.99 -20.84
C HIS A 202 -2.92 5.16 -21.28
N GLY A 203 -3.86 5.08 -20.35
CA GLY A 203 -5.28 5.38 -20.58
C GLY A 203 -5.59 6.86 -20.41
N ASP A 204 -6.83 7.12 -20.01
CA ASP A 204 -7.35 8.46 -19.74
C ASP A 204 -7.00 8.93 -18.33
N ALA A 205 -7.03 10.24 -18.12
CA ALA A 205 -6.87 10.86 -16.82
C ALA A 205 -8.06 11.77 -16.51
N GLY A 206 -8.55 11.72 -15.27
CA GLY A 206 -9.66 12.55 -14.81
C GLY A 206 -9.34 14.05 -14.71
N ASP A 207 -10.29 14.79 -14.14
CA ASP A 207 -10.20 16.24 -13.97
C ASP A 207 -9.04 16.63 -13.03
N TYR A 208 -8.54 17.87 -13.20
CA TYR A 208 -7.51 18.47 -12.34
C TYR A 208 -6.16 17.73 -12.30
N LEU A 209 -5.80 17.01 -13.36
CA LEU A 209 -4.48 16.43 -13.50
C LEU A 209 -3.39 17.52 -13.34
N GLY A 210 -2.41 17.30 -12.47
CA GLY A 210 -1.32 18.24 -12.22
C GLY A 210 -1.74 19.53 -11.49
N LEU A 211 -2.87 19.53 -10.77
CA LEU A 211 -3.29 20.66 -9.94
C LEU A 211 -2.14 21.11 -9.02
N LEU A 212 -1.83 22.42 -9.00
CA LEU A 212 -0.78 22.99 -8.14
C LEU A 212 0.61 22.31 -8.28
N MET A 213 0.89 21.66 -9.41
CA MET A 213 2.17 21.02 -9.70
C MET A 213 3.30 22.07 -9.71
N LYS A 214 4.41 21.77 -9.04
CA LYS A 214 5.59 22.65 -8.95
C LYS A 214 6.77 22.15 -9.80
N GLY A 215 6.76 20.88 -10.19
CA GLY A 215 7.82 20.25 -10.97
C GLY A 215 7.54 18.78 -11.25
N GLY A 216 8.40 18.14 -12.05
CA GLY A 216 8.23 16.75 -12.51
C GLY A 216 7.64 16.65 -13.92
N ARG A 217 7.32 15.42 -14.34
CA ARG A 217 6.75 15.14 -15.67
C ARG A 217 5.52 14.26 -15.57
N ILE A 218 4.43 14.65 -16.21
CA ILE A 218 3.23 13.83 -16.38
C ILE A 218 3.01 13.62 -17.88
N THR A 219 2.80 12.37 -18.29
CA THR A 219 2.49 12.01 -19.68
C THR A 219 1.27 11.11 -19.72
N VAL A 220 0.24 11.54 -20.44
CA VAL A 220 -1.04 10.83 -20.60
C VAL A 220 -1.24 10.49 -22.08
N PHE A 221 -1.36 9.21 -22.40
CA PHE A 221 -1.55 8.76 -23.79
C PHE A 221 -3.03 8.77 -24.23
N GLY A 222 -3.96 8.81 -23.28
CA GLY A 222 -5.38 9.06 -23.50
C GLY A 222 -5.78 10.53 -23.35
N ARG A 223 -7.06 10.76 -23.14
CA ARG A 223 -7.66 12.07 -22.90
C ARG A 223 -7.46 12.49 -21.45
N VAL A 224 -7.21 13.78 -21.24
CA VAL A 224 -7.18 14.41 -19.91
C VAL A 224 -8.48 15.18 -19.72
N GLY A 225 -9.06 15.09 -18.53
CA GLY A 225 -10.26 15.83 -18.13
C GLY A 225 -10.07 17.35 -18.09
N ARG A 226 -11.00 18.02 -17.42
CA ARG A 226 -11.04 19.47 -17.28
C ARG A 226 -9.88 19.96 -16.40
N ARG A 227 -9.47 21.22 -16.61
CA ARG A 227 -8.53 21.92 -15.71
C ARG A 227 -7.19 21.20 -15.52
N ALA A 228 -6.69 20.58 -16.58
CA ALA A 228 -5.33 20.04 -16.59
C ALA A 228 -4.30 21.15 -16.33
N GLY A 229 -3.34 20.90 -15.43
CA GLY A 229 -2.32 21.87 -15.04
C GLY A 229 -2.85 23.07 -14.27
N TRP A 230 -4.08 23.04 -13.72
CA TRP A 230 -4.65 24.21 -13.06
C TRP A 230 -3.76 24.71 -11.91
N ARG A 231 -3.40 25.99 -11.95
CA ARG A 231 -2.46 26.63 -11.01
C ARG A 231 -1.09 25.94 -10.91
N MET A 232 -0.63 25.23 -11.95
CA MET A 232 0.74 24.72 -12.01
C MET A 232 1.75 25.88 -12.00
N LYS A 233 2.85 25.69 -11.28
CA LYS A 233 3.97 26.64 -11.18
C LYS A 233 5.25 26.12 -11.87
N GLY A 234 5.26 24.86 -12.29
CA GLY A 234 6.40 24.25 -12.98
C GLY A 234 6.16 22.79 -13.33
N GLY A 235 7.11 22.19 -14.06
CA GLY A 235 7.02 20.83 -14.59
C GLY A 235 6.48 20.77 -16.02
N THR A 236 6.19 19.56 -16.50
CA THR A 236 5.69 19.33 -17.85
C THR A 236 4.52 18.36 -17.81
N ILE A 237 3.41 18.73 -18.46
CA ILE A 237 2.26 17.86 -18.68
C ILE A 237 2.10 17.67 -20.19
N ARG A 238 2.10 16.41 -20.64
CA ARG A 238 1.80 16.03 -22.03
C ARG A 238 0.56 15.13 -22.08
N GLY A 239 -0.33 15.38 -23.02
CA GLY A 239 -1.60 14.66 -23.19
C GLY A 239 -2.01 14.54 -24.65
N LYS A 240 -2.76 13.50 -25.02
CA LYS A 240 -3.30 13.37 -26.38
C LYS A 240 -4.37 14.42 -26.68
N ALA A 241 -5.22 14.72 -25.70
CA ALA A 241 -6.22 15.77 -25.75
C ALA A 241 -6.52 16.24 -24.33
N PHE A 242 -6.99 17.48 -24.20
CA PHE A 242 -7.34 18.09 -22.91
C PHE A 242 -8.78 18.58 -22.91
N GLY A 243 -9.46 18.40 -21.78
CA GLY A 243 -10.75 19.00 -21.53
C GLY A 243 -10.68 20.54 -21.38
N PRO A 244 -11.83 21.21 -21.22
CA PRO A 244 -11.88 22.66 -21.08
C PRO A 244 -11.08 23.17 -19.88
N GLU A 245 -10.66 24.43 -19.98
CA GLU A 245 -9.91 25.16 -18.95
C GLU A 245 -8.53 24.52 -18.62
N ALA A 246 -7.94 23.78 -19.55
CA ALA A 246 -6.55 23.36 -19.45
C ALA A 246 -5.62 24.58 -19.40
N ALA A 247 -4.58 24.51 -18.58
CA ALA A 247 -3.60 25.58 -18.46
C ALA A 247 -2.76 25.72 -19.74
N ASP A 248 -2.35 26.94 -20.09
CA ASP A 248 -1.54 27.22 -21.28
C ASP A 248 -0.20 26.45 -21.32
N GLY A 249 0.29 25.99 -20.17
CA GLY A 249 1.55 25.24 -20.01
C GLY A 249 1.44 23.72 -20.19
N VAL A 250 0.35 23.20 -20.77
CA VAL A 250 0.20 21.78 -21.13
C VAL A 250 0.42 21.56 -22.63
N PHE A 251 1.01 20.41 -22.99
CA PHE A 251 1.45 20.15 -24.37
C PHE A 251 0.78 18.92 -24.98
N GLY A 252 0.63 18.92 -26.30
CA GLY A 252 0.21 17.73 -27.05
C GLY A 252 1.25 16.59 -26.99
N LEU A 253 0.77 15.38 -27.20
CA LEU A 253 1.60 14.28 -27.70
C LEU A 253 1.66 14.42 -29.23
N ASP A 254 2.88 14.48 -29.77
CA ASP A 254 3.13 14.45 -31.22
C ASP A 254 2.77 13.07 -31.79
#